data_AF-A0A916CGS9-F1
#
_entry.id   AF-A0A916CGS9-F1
#
_cell.length_a   1.000
_cell.length_b   1.000
_cell.length_c   1.000
_cell.angle_alpha   90.00
_cell.angle_beta   90.00
_cell.angle_gamma   90.00
#
_symmetry.space_group_name_H-M   'P 1'
#
loop_
_entity.id
_entity.type
_entity.pdbx_description
1 polymer ?
#
loop_
_entity_poly.entity_id
_entity_poly.type
_entity_poly.pdbx_seq_one_letter_code
_entity_poly.pdbx_strand_id
1 'polypeptide(L)'
;DYQRDSFTQKDYNAAFDPATWGRKAVSGTLETARVISQKTQDERVRIRVGSNTTIVGLGQKATIRGAWFDVRGTATAPLSNIIIRNITFQDTYDCFPQWDPTDGAEGNWNSLYDSVSLRYVDHVWVDHNTFEDRETADSKAPTYFGRHFEMHDGTLDITNAADLVTVSWNRFQNHDKTMLIGSSDSGATATGDRGKLRVTLHHNLYDNTGQRTPRVRFGQVHVYNNYYKIVNNPTYGYSWGVGIESQIYAENNYFKTDDKIALGKIIGNYKGTMIYVAGPRVNDKDVDLLAAHNAATETKIAGKVEWKPMLVTKVEPVESVIATVENGAGPFNW
;
A
#
# COMPACT_ATOMS: atom_id res chain seq x y z
N ASP A 1 -7.73 -25.91 5.90
CA ASP A 1 -8.63 -25.54 7.02
C ASP A 1 -9.83 -24.70 6.61
N TYR A 2 -9.66 -23.66 5.78
CA TYR A 2 -10.75 -22.75 5.39
C TYR A 2 -11.52 -23.14 4.13
N GLN A 3 -11.01 -24.09 3.34
CA GLN A 3 -11.64 -24.60 2.13
C GLN A 3 -13.04 -25.16 2.42
N ARG A 4 -14.04 -24.76 1.61
CA ARG A 4 -15.45 -25.17 1.72
C ARG A 4 -15.99 -25.63 0.37
N ASP A 5 -17.13 -26.33 0.42
CA ASP A 5 -17.99 -26.63 -0.73
C ASP A 5 -17.27 -27.13 -1.98
N SER A 6 -16.47 -28.20 -1.82
CA SER A 6 -15.68 -28.84 -2.89
C SER A 6 -14.70 -27.94 -3.64
N PHE A 7 -14.50 -26.67 -3.23
CA PHE A 7 -13.53 -25.78 -3.84
C PHE A 7 -12.16 -26.44 -3.81
N THR A 8 -11.47 -26.50 -4.95
CA THR A 8 -10.02 -26.72 -4.97
C THR A 8 -9.42 -25.71 -5.94
N GLN A 9 -8.19 -25.25 -5.67
CA GLN A 9 -7.51 -24.33 -6.60
C GLN A 9 -7.35 -24.96 -7.99
N LYS A 10 -7.14 -26.28 -8.06
CA LYS A 10 -7.03 -27.03 -9.30
C LYS A 10 -8.32 -26.96 -10.13
N ASP A 11 -9.46 -27.23 -9.51
CA ASP A 11 -10.76 -27.23 -10.22
C ASP A 11 -11.19 -25.81 -10.57
N TYR A 12 -10.91 -24.85 -9.69
CA TYR A 12 -11.10 -23.42 -9.97
C TYR A 12 -10.30 -22.99 -11.20
N ASN A 13 -9.02 -23.35 -11.25
CA ASN A 13 -8.15 -23.01 -12.38
C ASN A 13 -8.64 -23.67 -13.69
N ALA A 14 -9.06 -24.94 -13.63
CA ALA A 14 -9.58 -25.64 -14.80
C ALA A 14 -10.89 -25.01 -15.32
N ALA A 15 -11.75 -24.52 -14.43
CA ALA A 15 -13.02 -23.92 -14.80
C ALA A 15 -12.88 -22.51 -15.39
N PHE A 16 -11.94 -21.72 -14.87
CA PHE A 16 -11.79 -20.30 -15.20
C PHE A 16 -10.54 -19.98 -16.03
N ASP A 17 -9.93 -20.99 -16.65
CA ASP A 17 -8.83 -20.80 -17.61
C ASP A 17 -9.26 -19.82 -18.72
N PRO A 18 -8.53 -18.71 -18.94
CA PRO A 18 -8.88 -17.73 -19.97
C PRO A 18 -9.01 -18.33 -21.38
N ALA A 19 -8.31 -19.44 -21.68
CA ALA A 19 -8.40 -20.12 -22.96
C ALA A 19 -9.80 -20.72 -23.22
N THR A 20 -10.52 -21.10 -22.16
CA THR A 20 -11.85 -21.72 -22.27
C THR A 20 -12.98 -20.84 -21.74
N TRP A 21 -12.74 -20.11 -20.65
CA TRP A 21 -13.70 -19.21 -20.03
C TRP A 21 -13.79 -17.85 -20.73
N GLY A 22 -12.70 -17.41 -21.35
CA GLY A 22 -12.55 -16.08 -21.92
C GLY A 22 -12.36 -15.00 -20.85
N ARG A 23 -12.75 -13.77 -21.18
CA ARG A 23 -12.52 -12.58 -20.34
C ARG A 23 -13.76 -12.07 -19.60
N LYS A 24 -14.78 -12.90 -19.42
CA LYS A 24 -15.97 -12.51 -18.65
C LYS A 24 -15.75 -12.73 -17.16
N ALA A 25 -16.40 -11.95 -16.30
CA ALA A 25 -16.33 -12.11 -14.86
C ALA A 25 -16.59 -13.57 -14.43
N VAL A 26 -15.75 -14.09 -13.54
CA VAL A 26 -15.90 -15.45 -12.99
C VAL A 26 -17.20 -15.56 -12.20
N SER A 27 -17.88 -16.69 -12.31
CA SER A 27 -19.19 -16.91 -11.69
C SER A 27 -19.53 -18.40 -11.60
N GLY A 28 -20.63 -18.73 -10.93
CA GLY A 28 -21.10 -20.11 -10.78
C GLY A 28 -20.67 -20.75 -9.46
N THR A 29 -20.82 -22.07 -9.38
CA THR A 29 -20.67 -22.84 -8.13
C THR A 29 -19.26 -22.82 -7.57
N LEU A 30 -18.23 -22.91 -8.42
CA LEU A 30 -16.82 -22.87 -7.97
C LEU A 30 -16.40 -21.48 -7.47
N GLU A 31 -16.84 -20.40 -8.12
CA GLU A 31 -16.61 -19.04 -7.61
C GLU A 31 -17.38 -18.81 -6.30
N THR A 32 -18.60 -19.32 -6.20
CA THR A 32 -19.37 -19.28 -4.94
C THR A 32 -18.63 -20.02 -3.82
N ALA A 33 -18.09 -21.21 -4.10
CA ALA A 33 -17.32 -21.99 -3.14
C ALA A 33 -15.99 -21.31 -2.74
N ARG A 34 -15.32 -20.61 -3.67
CA ARG A 34 -14.16 -19.75 -3.38
C ARG A 34 -14.54 -18.64 -2.40
N VAL A 35 -15.61 -17.89 -2.68
CA VAL A 35 -16.11 -16.81 -1.82
C VAL A 35 -16.44 -17.31 -0.42
N ILE A 36 -17.09 -18.47 -0.29
CA ILE A 36 -17.40 -19.07 1.01
C ILE A 36 -16.11 -19.48 1.75
N SER A 37 -15.13 -20.02 1.04
CA SER A 37 -13.82 -20.38 1.59
C SER A 37 -13.04 -19.15 2.08
N GLN A 38 -13.02 -18.08 1.28
CA GLN A 38 -12.43 -16.77 1.64
C GLN A 38 -13.11 -16.20 2.88
N LYS A 39 -14.45 -16.18 2.92
CA LYS A 39 -15.21 -15.71 4.09
C LYS A 39 -14.91 -16.54 5.35
N THR A 40 -14.71 -17.84 5.20
CA THR A 40 -14.32 -18.72 6.32
C THR A 40 -12.95 -18.33 6.88
N GLN A 41 -12.00 -17.93 6.02
CA GLN A 41 -10.72 -17.37 6.48
C GLN A 41 -10.92 -16.00 7.14
N ASP A 42 -11.68 -15.09 6.52
CA ASP A 42 -12.01 -13.75 7.04
C ASP A 42 -12.50 -13.82 8.50
N GLU A 43 -13.43 -14.73 8.80
CA GLU A 43 -13.97 -14.99 10.14
C GLU A 43 -12.92 -15.32 11.21
N ARG A 44 -11.69 -15.67 10.81
CA ARG A 44 -10.58 -16.06 11.70
C ARG A 44 -9.44 -15.06 11.73
N VAL A 45 -9.12 -14.47 10.58
CA VAL A 45 -7.94 -13.60 10.44
C VAL A 45 -8.27 -12.13 10.68
N ARG A 46 -9.53 -11.72 10.54
CA ARG A 46 -9.93 -10.34 10.70
C ARG A 46 -10.11 -9.95 12.16
N ILE A 47 -9.39 -8.92 12.57
CA ILE A 47 -9.48 -8.31 13.88
C ILE A 47 -10.06 -6.90 13.71
N ARG A 48 -11.19 -6.64 14.38
CA ARG A 48 -11.81 -5.31 14.40
C ARG A 48 -11.20 -4.46 15.50
N VAL A 49 -10.83 -3.23 15.16
CA VAL A 49 -10.32 -2.23 16.11
C VAL A 49 -11.29 -1.05 16.12
N GLY A 50 -11.73 -0.63 17.32
CA GLY A 50 -12.66 0.47 17.52
C GLY A 50 -11.97 1.79 17.88
N SER A 51 -12.76 2.86 18.04
CA SER A 51 -12.27 4.17 18.48
C SER A 51 -11.59 4.12 19.86
N ASN A 52 -10.78 5.14 20.16
CA ASN A 52 -10.11 5.32 21.47
C ASN A 52 -9.27 4.11 21.89
N THR A 53 -8.53 3.54 20.94
CA THR A 53 -7.77 2.31 21.15
C THR A 53 -6.29 2.54 20.86
N THR A 54 -5.43 2.13 21.79
CA THR A 54 -4.00 1.99 21.55
C THR A 54 -3.63 0.52 21.57
N ILE A 55 -3.09 0.01 20.46
CA ILE A 55 -2.51 -1.31 20.37
C ILE A 55 -1.01 -1.14 20.26
N VAL A 56 -0.27 -1.65 21.23
CA VAL A 56 1.18 -1.54 21.28
C VAL A 56 1.80 -2.90 21.53
N GLY A 57 2.81 -3.26 20.74
CA GLY A 57 3.59 -4.46 20.95
C GLY A 57 4.55 -4.32 22.13
N LEU A 58 4.76 -5.40 22.87
CA LEU A 58 5.72 -5.44 23.99
C LEU A 58 7.10 -5.92 23.51
N GLY A 59 8.13 -5.19 23.90
CA GLY A 59 9.52 -5.47 23.54
C GLY A 59 9.74 -5.47 22.02
N GLN A 60 10.72 -6.25 21.57
CA GLN A 60 11.23 -6.20 20.19
C GLN A 60 10.65 -7.30 19.27
N LYS A 61 9.78 -8.17 19.82
CA LYS A 61 9.33 -9.41 19.16
C LYS A 61 7.82 -9.56 19.13
N ALA A 62 7.07 -8.49 19.40
CA ALA A 62 5.63 -8.51 19.26
C ALA A 62 5.28 -8.68 17.78
N THR A 63 4.78 -9.87 17.43
CA THR A 63 4.46 -10.23 16.05
C THR A 63 3.01 -10.69 15.95
N ILE A 64 2.31 -10.16 14.96
CA ILE A 64 1.00 -10.62 14.52
C ILE A 64 1.20 -11.28 13.15
N ARG A 65 0.83 -12.55 13.03
CA ARG A 65 0.99 -13.33 11.79
C ARG A 65 -0.35 -13.63 11.16
N GLY A 66 -0.49 -13.40 9.86
CA GLY A 66 -1.69 -13.79 9.11
C GLY A 66 -2.96 -13.01 9.44
N ALA A 67 -2.90 -12.00 10.29
CA ALA A 67 -4.09 -11.28 10.73
C ALA A 67 -4.26 -9.96 9.99
N TRP A 68 -5.51 -9.63 9.71
CA TRP A 68 -5.93 -8.39 9.10
C TRP A 68 -6.57 -7.48 10.16
N PHE A 69 -5.96 -6.33 10.43
CA PHE A 69 -6.59 -5.30 11.25
C PHE A 69 -7.53 -4.46 10.40
N ASP A 70 -8.84 -4.73 10.50
CA ASP A 70 -9.87 -3.97 9.79
C ASP A 70 -10.44 -2.87 10.69
N VAL A 71 -9.82 -1.70 10.60
CA VAL A 71 -10.23 -0.48 11.30
C VAL A 71 -11.23 0.26 10.43
N ARG A 72 -12.52 -0.03 10.66
CA ARG A 72 -13.59 0.37 9.74
C ARG A 72 -14.79 0.97 10.46
N GLY A 73 -15.00 2.26 10.27
CA GLY A 73 -16.25 2.94 10.59
C GLY A 73 -17.24 2.91 9.43
N THR A 74 -18.15 3.89 9.41
CA THR A 74 -19.03 4.16 8.27
C THR A 74 -19.00 5.64 7.92
N ALA A 75 -19.54 6.01 6.75
CA ALA A 75 -19.63 7.41 6.34
C ALA A 75 -20.36 8.31 7.35
N THR A 76 -21.28 7.75 8.16
CA THR A 76 -22.05 8.47 9.18
C THR A 76 -21.57 8.24 10.61
N ALA A 77 -20.66 7.28 10.82
CA ALA A 77 -20.08 6.96 12.11
C ALA A 77 -18.60 6.58 11.92
N PRO A 78 -17.72 7.55 11.60
CA PRO A 78 -16.30 7.27 11.48
C PRO A 78 -15.71 6.85 12.83
N LEU A 79 -14.68 5.99 12.80
CA LEU A 79 -13.91 5.66 14.01
C LEU A 79 -12.81 6.70 14.21
N SER A 80 -12.43 6.95 15.46
CA SER A 80 -11.48 8.02 15.78
C SER A 80 -10.52 7.66 16.91
N ASN A 81 -9.36 8.34 16.94
CA ASN A 81 -8.39 8.29 18.03
C ASN A 81 -7.82 6.87 18.24
N ILE A 82 -7.03 6.42 17.26
CA ILE A 82 -6.48 5.06 17.22
C ILE A 82 -4.97 5.11 17.03
N ILE A 83 -4.25 4.31 17.81
CA ILE A 83 -2.79 4.23 17.79
C ILE A 83 -2.38 2.77 17.61
N ILE A 84 -1.55 2.47 16.62
CA ILE A 84 -1.00 1.13 16.34
C ILE A 84 0.51 1.23 16.30
N ARG A 85 1.20 0.59 17.25
CA ARG A 85 2.64 0.80 17.44
C ARG A 85 3.42 -0.44 17.82
N ASN A 86 4.71 -0.45 17.46
CA ASN A 86 5.69 -1.42 17.94
C ASN A 86 5.35 -2.89 17.63
N ILE A 87 4.73 -3.16 16.49
CA ILE A 87 4.29 -4.51 16.09
C ILE A 87 4.92 -4.88 14.74
N THR A 88 5.36 -6.13 14.61
CA THR A 88 5.62 -6.75 13.30
C THR A 88 4.34 -7.43 12.81
N PHE A 89 3.75 -6.91 11.75
CA PHE A 89 2.74 -7.58 10.93
C PHE A 89 3.46 -8.42 9.88
N GLN A 90 3.25 -9.73 9.91
CA GLN A 90 3.96 -10.68 9.07
C GLN A 90 2.99 -11.61 8.34
N ASP A 91 3.23 -11.83 7.06
CA ASP A 91 2.51 -12.80 6.23
C ASP A 91 0.99 -12.61 6.32
N THR A 92 0.44 -11.43 5.99
CA THR A 92 -1.01 -11.23 5.91
C THR A 92 -1.49 -11.61 4.51
N TYR A 93 -1.99 -12.84 4.35
CA TYR A 93 -2.27 -13.41 3.04
C TYR A 93 -3.66 -14.05 2.93
N ASP A 94 -4.17 -14.09 1.71
CA ASP A 94 -5.41 -14.74 1.32
C ASP A 94 -5.12 -16.10 0.69
N CYS A 95 -5.75 -17.16 1.23
CA CYS A 95 -5.64 -18.50 0.66
C CYS A 95 -6.45 -18.66 -0.64
N PHE A 96 -7.37 -17.73 -0.92
CA PHE A 96 -8.34 -17.83 -2.00
C PHE A 96 -8.43 -16.56 -2.87
N PRO A 97 -7.31 -16.07 -3.45
CA PRO A 97 -7.32 -14.96 -4.40
C PRO A 97 -8.37 -15.16 -5.50
N GLN A 98 -9.07 -14.08 -5.85
CA GLN A 98 -10.04 -14.09 -6.94
C GLN A 98 -9.33 -13.88 -8.28
N TRP A 99 -9.66 -14.67 -9.30
CA TRP A 99 -9.26 -14.38 -10.67
C TRP A 99 -10.21 -13.34 -11.28
N ASP A 100 -9.67 -12.20 -11.70
CA ASP A 100 -10.39 -11.21 -12.52
C ASP A 100 -9.78 -11.17 -13.93
N PRO A 101 -10.43 -11.80 -14.93
CA PRO A 101 -9.97 -11.76 -16.31
C PRO A 101 -9.99 -10.37 -16.95
N THR A 102 -10.67 -9.39 -16.33
CA THR A 102 -10.84 -8.02 -16.85
C THR A 102 -9.91 -7.01 -16.19
N ASP A 103 -9.21 -7.40 -15.12
CA ASP A 103 -8.24 -6.55 -14.45
C ASP A 103 -6.96 -6.41 -15.30
N GLY A 104 -6.82 -5.25 -15.93
CA GLY A 104 -5.76 -4.97 -16.87
C GLY A 104 -5.87 -5.78 -18.17
N ALA A 105 -4.86 -5.66 -19.03
CA ALA A 105 -4.88 -6.26 -20.36
C ALA A 105 -4.85 -7.81 -20.32
N GLU A 106 -4.27 -8.38 -19.27
CA GLU A 106 -4.01 -9.83 -19.17
C GLU A 106 -4.81 -10.52 -18.05
N GLY A 107 -5.56 -9.76 -17.25
CA GLY A 107 -6.21 -10.26 -16.04
C GLY A 107 -5.26 -10.27 -14.84
N ASN A 108 -5.79 -10.35 -13.63
CA ASN A 108 -5.00 -10.46 -12.40
C ASN A 108 -5.70 -11.33 -11.35
N TRP A 109 -4.88 -11.90 -10.47
CA TRP A 109 -5.34 -12.44 -9.20
C TRP A 109 -5.40 -11.32 -8.17
N ASN A 110 -6.47 -11.24 -7.40
CA ASN A 110 -6.66 -10.20 -6.41
C ASN A 110 -7.01 -10.83 -5.06
N SER A 111 -6.23 -10.50 -4.04
CA SER A 111 -6.46 -10.88 -2.65
C SER A 111 -7.22 -9.80 -1.89
N LEU A 112 -7.72 -10.13 -0.70
CA LEU A 112 -8.59 -9.23 0.08
C LEU A 112 -7.90 -8.54 1.27
N TYR A 113 -6.87 -9.17 1.84
CA TYR A 113 -6.41 -8.82 3.18
C TYR A 113 -5.22 -7.88 3.15
N ASP A 114 -5.37 -6.74 3.82
CA ASP A 114 -4.27 -5.87 4.19
C ASP A 114 -3.77 -6.25 5.59
N SER A 115 -2.52 -5.96 5.94
CA SER A 115 -2.11 -6.06 7.35
C SER A 115 -2.92 -5.11 8.24
N VAL A 116 -3.10 -3.86 7.79
CA VAL A 116 -3.97 -2.86 8.41
C VAL A 116 -4.76 -2.14 7.32
N SER A 117 -6.09 -2.10 7.45
CA SER A 117 -6.91 -1.21 6.63
C SER A 117 -7.57 -0.14 7.49
N LEU A 118 -7.45 1.10 7.05
CA LEU A 118 -8.10 2.28 7.63
C LEU A 118 -9.21 2.75 6.71
N ARG A 119 -10.47 2.60 7.13
CA ARG A 119 -11.67 2.93 6.34
C ARG A 119 -12.68 3.72 7.16
N TYR A 120 -13.11 4.88 6.67
CA TYR A 120 -13.99 5.78 7.43
C TYR A 120 -13.45 6.03 8.85
N VAL A 121 -12.20 6.47 8.94
CA VAL A 121 -11.54 6.78 10.22
C VAL A 121 -11.03 8.22 10.22
N ASP A 122 -10.84 8.78 11.41
CA ASP A 122 -10.13 10.04 11.60
C ASP A 122 -9.14 9.95 12.77
N HIS A 123 -8.05 10.73 12.75
CA HIS A 123 -7.04 10.75 13.82
C HIS A 123 -6.45 9.37 14.16
N VAL A 124 -5.68 8.83 13.23
CA VAL A 124 -4.97 7.55 13.42
C VAL A 124 -3.46 7.74 13.35
N TRP A 125 -2.73 7.10 14.25
CA TRP A 125 -1.27 7.08 14.26
C TRP A 125 -0.74 5.65 14.15
N VAL A 126 -0.05 5.37 13.04
CA VAL A 126 0.62 4.09 12.79
C VAL A 126 2.12 4.32 12.86
N ASP A 127 2.77 3.81 13.92
CA ASP A 127 4.14 4.21 14.25
C ASP A 127 5.05 3.10 14.76
N HIS A 128 6.30 3.05 14.29
CA HIS A 128 7.27 2.03 14.72
C HIS A 128 6.79 0.59 14.51
N ASN A 129 6.10 0.30 13.39
CA ASN A 129 5.71 -1.07 13.04
C ASN A 129 6.61 -1.62 11.92
N THR A 130 6.64 -2.94 11.78
CA THR A 130 7.15 -3.62 10.58
C THR A 130 6.01 -4.30 9.86
N PHE A 131 5.99 -4.21 8.53
CA PHE A 131 5.08 -4.93 7.65
C PHE A 131 5.93 -5.75 6.68
N GLU A 132 5.71 -7.06 6.64
CA GLU A 132 6.52 -7.94 5.78
C GLU A 132 5.79 -9.19 5.29
N ASP A 133 6.12 -9.60 4.06
CA ASP A 133 5.90 -10.98 3.63
C ASP A 133 7.22 -11.73 3.69
N ARG A 134 7.19 -12.91 4.29
CA ARG A 134 8.34 -13.74 4.60
C ARG A 134 8.11 -15.17 4.13
N GLU A 135 7.31 -15.94 4.84
CA GLU A 135 7.07 -17.32 4.45
C GLU A 135 6.14 -17.42 3.24
N THR A 136 5.23 -16.46 3.11
CA THR A 136 4.28 -16.39 2.00
C THR A 136 4.74 -15.51 0.85
N ALA A 137 5.90 -14.86 0.94
CA ALA A 137 6.44 -13.89 -0.03
C ALA A 137 6.18 -14.26 -1.50
N ASP A 138 5.77 -13.27 -2.30
CA ASP A 138 5.34 -13.43 -3.70
C ASP A 138 6.33 -14.23 -4.57
N SER A 139 7.64 -14.08 -4.34
CA SER A 139 8.66 -14.87 -5.04
C SER A 139 8.52 -16.40 -4.91
N LYS A 140 7.75 -16.88 -3.91
CA LYS A 140 7.48 -18.29 -3.64
C LYS A 140 6.12 -18.75 -4.18
N ALA A 141 5.24 -17.82 -4.56
CA ALA A 141 3.90 -18.16 -5.04
C ALA A 141 3.92 -18.62 -6.51
N PRO A 142 3.01 -19.52 -6.90
CA PRO A 142 2.93 -20.02 -8.27
C PRO A 142 2.45 -18.96 -9.25
N THR A 143 2.58 -19.27 -10.54
CA THR A 143 1.95 -18.51 -11.62
C THR A 143 0.80 -19.34 -12.17
N TYR A 144 -0.38 -18.74 -12.28
CA TYR A 144 -1.55 -19.31 -12.98
C TYR A 144 -2.01 -18.37 -14.08
N PHE A 145 -2.37 -18.93 -15.23
CA PHE A 145 -2.81 -18.15 -16.41
C PHE A 145 -1.78 -17.12 -16.90
N GLY A 146 -0.49 -17.38 -16.67
CA GLY A 146 0.59 -16.43 -16.97
C GLY A 146 0.67 -15.23 -16.02
N ARG A 147 -0.14 -15.21 -14.96
CA ARG A 147 -0.18 -14.15 -13.95
C ARG A 147 0.27 -14.68 -12.61
N HIS A 148 0.94 -13.82 -11.84
CA HIS A 148 1.36 -14.13 -10.48
C HIS A 148 0.12 -14.45 -9.63
N PHE A 149 0.15 -15.54 -8.87
CA PHE A 149 -0.90 -15.87 -7.91
C PHE A 149 -0.76 -14.98 -6.68
N GLU A 150 -1.26 -13.77 -6.79
CA GLU A 150 -1.10 -12.70 -5.82
C GLU A 150 -1.92 -12.99 -4.56
N MET A 151 -1.27 -13.58 -3.55
CA MET A 151 -1.87 -13.96 -2.25
C MET A 151 -1.95 -12.79 -1.26
N HIS A 152 -1.36 -11.64 -1.58
CA HIS A 152 -1.36 -10.46 -0.72
C HIS A 152 -2.07 -9.29 -1.41
N ASP A 153 -2.68 -8.39 -0.62
CA ASP A 153 -3.17 -7.12 -1.15
C ASP A 153 -2.31 -5.94 -0.67
N GLY A 154 -2.83 -5.04 0.16
CA GLY A 154 -2.09 -3.95 0.77
C GLY A 154 -1.27 -4.37 2.00
N THR A 155 -0.35 -3.52 2.45
CA THR A 155 0.12 -3.60 3.86
C THR A 155 -0.66 -2.64 4.74
N LEU A 156 -0.72 -1.36 4.37
CA LEU A 156 -1.42 -0.32 5.09
C LEU A 156 -2.24 0.53 4.10
N ASP A 157 -3.53 0.22 3.99
CA ASP A 157 -4.43 0.93 3.08
C ASP A 157 -5.30 1.96 3.80
N ILE A 158 -5.41 3.16 3.23
CA ILE A 158 -6.12 4.32 3.80
C ILE A 158 -7.17 4.78 2.79
N THR A 159 -8.41 4.34 3.00
CA THR A 159 -9.45 4.45 1.95
C THR A 159 -10.78 4.91 2.53
N ASN A 160 -11.77 5.15 1.66
CA ASN A 160 -13.14 5.40 2.07
C ASN A 160 -13.27 6.54 3.08
N ALA A 161 -12.95 7.76 2.67
CA ALA A 161 -13.05 8.98 3.47
C ALA A 161 -12.25 8.98 4.79
N ALA A 162 -11.26 8.09 4.93
CA ALA A 162 -10.28 8.17 6.01
C ALA A 162 -9.55 9.52 5.99
N ASP A 163 -9.14 10.03 7.14
CA ASP A 163 -8.63 11.39 7.26
C ASP A 163 -7.70 11.56 8.47
N LEU A 164 -6.81 12.55 8.42
CA LEU A 164 -5.92 12.90 9.55
C LEU A 164 -5.13 11.68 10.07
N VAL A 165 -4.41 11.02 9.16
CA VAL A 165 -3.59 9.84 9.47
C VAL A 165 -2.11 10.22 9.46
N THR A 166 -1.35 9.79 10.47
CA THR A 166 0.12 9.85 10.46
C THR A 166 0.70 8.46 10.41
N VAL A 167 1.59 8.22 9.45
CA VAL A 167 2.37 6.99 9.32
C VAL A 167 3.84 7.35 9.47
N SER A 168 4.42 6.99 10.61
CA SER A 168 5.78 7.41 10.96
C SER A 168 6.67 6.27 11.41
N TRP A 169 7.95 6.30 11.02
CA TRP A 169 8.94 5.35 11.56
C TRP A 169 8.57 3.87 11.35
N ASN A 170 7.80 3.54 10.31
CA ASN A 170 7.47 2.14 10.01
C ASN A 170 8.47 1.57 9.01
N ARG A 171 8.66 0.25 9.04
CA ARG A 171 9.40 -0.50 8.03
C ARG A 171 8.44 -1.34 7.21
N PHE A 172 8.33 -1.05 5.92
CA PHE A 172 7.62 -1.85 4.94
C PHE A 172 8.66 -2.62 4.15
N GLN A 173 8.57 -3.95 4.10
CA GLN A 173 9.58 -4.75 3.44
C GLN A 173 9.05 -5.98 2.71
N ASN A 174 9.69 -6.33 1.60
CA ASN A 174 9.42 -7.56 0.83
C ASN A 174 7.94 -7.75 0.49
N HIS A 175 7.31 -6.74 -0.09
CA HIS A 175 5.86 -6.75 -0.39
C HIS A 175 5.60 -5.94 -1.67
N ASP A 176 4.61 -6.32 -2.48
CA ASP A 176 4.30 -5.59 -3.72
C ASP A 176 3.55 -4.27 -3.46
N LYS A 177 2.27 -4.34 -3.14
CA LYS A 177 1.36 -3.17 -3.08
C LYS A 177 1.33 -2.56 -1.67
N THR A 178 2.21 -1.61 -1.37
CA THR A 178 2.38 -1.18 0.03
C THR A 178 1.19 -0.40 0.61
N MET A 179 0.82 0.73 0.02
CA MET A 179 -0.13 1.69 0.61
C MET A 179 -0.96 2.42 -0.45
N LEU A 180 -2.23 2.06 -0.53
CA LEU A 180 -3.24 2.77 -1.31
C LEU A 180 -3.93 3.85 -0.46
N ILE A 181 -3.89 5.09 -0.92
CA ILE A 181 -4.60 6.23 -0.34
C ILE A 181 -5.72 6.64 -1.30
N GLY A 182 -6.96 6.24 -0.99
CA GLY A 182 -8.13 6.37 -1.86
C GLY A 182 -8.26 5.24 -2.88
N SER A 183 -9.35 4.48 -2.81
CA SER A 183 -9.49 3.19 -3.52
C SER A 183 -10.04 3.31 -4.94
N SER A 184 -10.77 4.37 -5.27
CA SER A 184 -11.54 4.47 -6.52
C SER A 184 -11.43 5.83 -7.20
N ASP A 185 -11.51 5.85 -8.54
CA ASP A 185 -11.66 7.09 -9.33
C ASP A 185 -13.14 7.51 -9.44
N SER A 186 -14.08 6.60 -9.16
CA SER A 186 -15.49 6.74 -9.52
C SER A 186 -16.19 7.82 -8.71
N GLY A 187 -16.92 8.69 -9.42
CA GLY A 187 -17.82 9.66 -8.81
C GLY A 187 -18.97 9.04 -8.00
N ALA A 188 -19.18 7.72 -8.03
CA ALA A 188 -20.18 7.03 -7.21
C ALA A 188 -19.56 6.38 -5.95
N THR A 189 -18.36 5.78 -6.07
CA THR A 189 -17.74 5.04 -4.96
C THR A 189 -16.65 5.81 -4.21
N ALA A 190 -16.21 6.96 -4.72
CA ALA A 190 -15.22 7.85 -4.09
C ALA A 190 -15.81 9.23 -3.71
N THR A 191 -17.13 9.37 -3.61
CA THR A 191 -17.79 10.64 -3.27
C THR A 191 -17.30 11.26 -1.97
N GLY A 192 -16.98 10.42 -0.98
CA GLY A 192 -16.53 10.87 0.34
C GLY A 192 -15.05 11.23 0.45
N ASP A 193 -14.23 10.99 -0.59
CA ASP A 193 -12.78 11.16 -0.50
C ASP A 193 -12.31 12.61 -0.72
N ARG A 194 -13.11 13.44 -1.42
CA ARG A 194 -12.75 14.84 -1.68
C ARG A 194 -12.76 15.65 -0.38
N GLY A 195 -11.67 16.38 -0.12
CA GLY A 195 -11.46 17.11 1.13
C GLY A 195 -11.06 16.23 2.32
N LYS A 196 -10.84 14.93 2.09
CA LYS A 196 -10.39 13.93 3.06
C LYS A 196 -9.03 13.36 2.63
N LEU A 197 -8.67 12.18 3.13
CA LEU A 197 -7.41 11.49 2.84
C LEU A 197 -6.18 12.38 3.12
N ARG A 198 -6.26 13.20 4.17
CA ARG A 198 -5.11 13.99 4.64
C ARG A 198 -4.19 13.08 5.43
N VAL A 199 -3.02 12.80 4.87
CA VAL A 199 -2.09 11.81 5.42
C VAL A 199 -0.68 12.40 5.47
N THR A 200 0.05 12.10 6.54
CA THR A 200 1.47 12.42 6.66
C THR A 200 2.28 11.13 6.74
N LEU A 201 3.25 10.98 5.84
CA LEU A 201 4.17 9.84 5.77
C LEU A 201 5.58 10.35 6.04
N HIS A 202 6.19 9.96 7.16
CA HIS A 202 7.56 10.38 7.43
C HIS A 202 8.44 9.35 8.11
N HIS A 203 9.74 9.42 7.81
CA HIS A 203 10.75 8.55 8.43
C HIS A 203 10.44 7.04 8.28
N ASN A 204 9.65 6.66 7.28
CA ASN A 204 9.39 5.26 6.98
C ASN A 204 10.51 4.69 6.11
N LEU A 205 10.82 3.41 6.30
CA LEU A 205 11.69 2.62 5.45
C LEU A 205 10.84 1.76 4.51
N TYR A 206 11.03 1.90 3.21
CA TYR A 206 10.46 1.04 2.18
C TYR A 206 11.59 0.19 1.58
N ASP A 207 11.75 -1.05 2.02
CA ASP A 207 12.86 -1.94 1.68
C ASP A 207 12.39 -3.10 0.80
N ASN A 208 12.78 -3.11 -0.47
CA ASN A 208 12.33 -4.12 -1.43
C ASN A 208 10.79 -4.17 -1.59
N THR A 209 10.16 -3.00 -1.66
CA THR A 209 8.72 -2.84 -1.96
C THR A 209 8.49 -2.68 -3.46
N GLY A 210 7.44 -3.31 -4.01
CA GLY A 210 7.15 -3.27 -5.45
C GLY A 210 6.56 -1.94 -5.91
N GLN A 211 5.49 -1.48 -5.27
CA GLN A 211 4.75 -0.28 -5.67
C GLN A 211 3.89 0.33 -4.55
N ARG A 212 3.23 1.47 -4.86
CA ARG A 212 2.28 2.17 -3.98
C ARG A 212 2.94 2.61 -2.66
N THR A 213 4.02 3.38 -2.73
CA THR A 213 4.69 3.94 -1.54
C THR A 213 4.69 5.47 -1.53
N PRO A 214 3.53 6.16 -1.49
CA PRO A 214 2.14 5.67 -1.61
C PRO A 214 1.58 5.79 -3.05
N ARG A 215 0.39 5.23 -3.31
CA ARG A 215 -0.46 5.65 -4.45
C ARG A 215 -1.67 6.43 -3.94
N VAL A 216 -1.85 7.66 -4.42
CA VAL A 216 -2.79 8.63 -3.85
C VAL A 216 -3.87 9.03 -4.85
N ARG A 217 -5.10 9.21 -4.36
CA ARG A 217 -6.20 9.91 -5.03
C ARG A 217 -6.77 10.96 -4.09
N PHE A 218 -7.19 12.11 -4.64
CA PHE A 218 -7.84 13.24 -3.96
C PHE A 218 -7.04 13.93 -2.83
N GLY A 219 -6.46 13.15 -1.92
CA GLY A 219 -5.92 13.60 -0.65
C GLY A 219 -4.73 14.55 -0.75
N GLN A 220 -4.61 15.35 0.32
CA GLN A 220 -3.42 16.15 0.61
C GLN A 220 -2.45 15.27 1.42
N VAL A 221 -1.41 14.77 0.75
CA VAL A 221 -0.48 13.81 1.37
C VAL A 221 0.91 14.41 1.49
N HIS A 222 1.40 14.60 2.72
CA HIS A 222 2.76 15.07 2.99
C HIS A 222 3.70 13.87 3.12
N VAL A 223 4.73 13.81 2.28
CA VAL A 223 5.69 12.69 2.23
C VAL A 223 7.08 13.24 2.47
N TYR A 224 7.66 13.07 3.65
CA TYR A 224 8.97 13.66 3.95
C TYR A 224 9.92 12.76 4.73
N ASN A 225 11.22 12.90 4.47
CA ASN A 225 12.27 12.12 5.13
C ASN A 225 12.05 10.60 5.15
N ASN A 226 11.39 10.03 4.15
CA ASN A 226 11.30 8.58 4.01
C ASN A 226 12.53 8.05 3.24
N TYR A 227 12.90 6.80 3.53
CA TYR A 227 13.97 6.10 2.85
C TYR A 227 13.40 4.96 2.00
N TYR A 228 13.68 4.99 0.70
CA TYR A 228 13.28 3.97 -0.26
C TYR A 228 14.53 3.19 -0.69
N LYS A 229 14.62 1.92 -0.32
CA LYS A 229 15.71 1.01 -0.64
C LYS A 229 15.22 -0.02 -1.66
N ILE A 230 15.43 0.29 -2.93
CA ILE A 230 14.96 -0.48 -4.09
C ILE A 230 16.16 -1.10 -4.80
N VAL A 231 16.77 -2.08 -4.15
CA VAL A 231 17.98 -2.77 -4.63
C VAL A 231 17.62 -4.22 -4.94
N ASN A 232 18.00 -4.71 -6.12
CA ASN A 232 17.67 -6.06 -6.61
C ASN A 232 16.17 -6.39 -6.64
N ASN A 233 15.31 -5.39 -6.86
CA ASN A 233 13.87 -5.59 -6.93
C ASN A 233 13.39 -5.69 -8.40
N PRO A 234 13.13 -6.89 -8.94
CA PRO A 234 12.69 -7.06 -10.33
C PRO A 234 11.24 -6.66 -10.57
N THR A 235 10.41 -6.60 -9.53
CA THR A 235 8.98 -6.27 -9.62
C THR A 235 8.70 -4.80 -9.36
N TYR A 236 9.74 -3.98 -9.09
CA TYR A 236 9.56 -2.55 -8.82
C TYR A 236 8.79 -1.84 -9.94
N GLY A 237 7.64 -1.27 -9.57
CA GLY A 237 6.76 -0.50 -10.43
C GLY A 237 7.04 1.00 -10.35
N TYR A 238 6.84 1.60 -9.18
CA TYR A 238 7.01 3.03 -8.90
C TYR A 238 6.91 3.27 -7.38
N SER A 239 7.26 4.46 -6.90
CA SER A 239 7.04 4.83 -5.49
C SER A 239 5.82 5.74 -5.34
N TRP A 240 5.88 6.95 -5.90
CA TRP A 240 4.85 7.96 -5.73
C TRP A 240 3.83 7.90 -6.87
N GLY A 241 2.67 7.31 -6.59
CA GLY A 241 1.56 7.21 -7.53
C GLY A 241 0.67 8.44 -7.49
N VAL A 242 0.75 9.28 -8.51
CA VAL A 242 -0.05 10.50 -8.68
C VAL A 242 -1.38 10.12 -9.36
N GLY A 243 -2.40 9.83 -8.55
CA GLY A 243 -3.74 9.50 -9.03
C GLY A 243 -4.62 10.73 -9.25
N ILE A 244 -5.86 10.47 -9.68
CA ILE A 244 -6.86 11.52 -9.91
C ILE A 244 -6.98 12.47 -8.70
N GLU A 245 -6.90 13.77 -8.97
CA GLU A 245 -7.02 14.85 -7.98
C GLU A 245 -6.06 14.77 -6.78
N SER A 246 -5.03 13.92 -6.82
CA SER A 246 -4.08 13.79 -5.71
C SER A 246 -3.23 15.05 -5.54
N GLN A 247 -2.89 15.39 -4.30
CA GLN A 247 -2.02 16.53 -3.97
C GLN A 247 -0.87 16.09 -3.06
N ILE A 248 0.09 15.36 -3.64
CA ILE A 248 1.30 14.91 -2.94
C ILE A 248 2.28 16.08 -2.78
N TYR A 249 2.71 16.32 -1.55
CA TYR A 249 3.79 17.27 -1.19
C TYR A 249 4.98 16.47 -0.67
N ALA A 250 6.01 16.28 -1.50
CA ALA A 250 7.16 15.42 -1.20
C ALA A 250 8.43 16.23 -0.92
N GLU A 251 9.06 16.03 0.23
CA GLU A 251 10.25 16.79 0.66
C GLU A 251 11.35 15.90 1.25
N ASN A 252 12.60 16.11 0.83
CA ASN A 252 13.79 15.52 1.45
C ASN A 252 13.69 14.00 1.67
N ASN A 253 13.20 13.28 0.65
CA ASN A 253 13.16 11.82 0.65
C ASN A 253 14.40 11.25 -0.02
N TYR A 254 14.90 10.12 0.49
CA TYR A 254 16.10 9.47 -0.03
C TYR A 254 15.76 8.16 -0.74
N PHE A 255 16.36 7.92 -1.90
CA PHE A 255 16.23 6.70 -2.68
C PHE A 255 17.60 6.04 -2.88
N LYS A 256 17.72 4.78 -2.48
CA LYS A 256 18.81 3.89 -2.91
C LYS A 256 18.23 2.93 -3.95
N THR A 257 18.68 3.01 -5.19
CA THR A 257 18.12 2.21 -6.29
C THR A 257 19.20 1.48 -7.07
N ASP A 258 18.86 0.37 -7.72
CA ASP A 258 19.70 -0.17 -8.80
C ASP A 258 19.80 0.85 -9.95
N ASP A 259 20.96 0.93 -10.62
CA ASP A 259 21.21 1.88 -11.72
C ASP A 259 20.28 1.66 -12.93
N LYS A 260 19.72 0.46 -13.07
CA LYS A 260 18.75 0.12 -14.13
C LYS A 260 17.37 0.77 -13.93
N ILE A 261 17.08 1.29 -12.73
CA ILE A 261 15.81 1.97 -12.45
C ILE A 261 15.90 3.41 -12.96
N ALA A 262 15.17 3.70 -14.04
CA ALA A 262 15.08 5.05 -14.57
C ALA A 262 14.45 6.00 -13.53
N LEU A 263 15.05 7.18 -13.35
CA LEU A 263 14.59 8.18 -12.37
C LEU A 263 13.10 8.56 -12.58
N GLY A 264 12.67 8.72 -13.83
CA GLY A 264 11.27 9.05 -14.16
C GLY A 264 10.24 7.98 -13.78
N LYS A 265 10.69 6.75 -13.47
CA LYS A 265 9.84 5.64 -13.01
C LYS A 265 9.47 5.75 -11.52
N ILE A 266 10.20 6.55 -10.73
CA ILE A 266 9.88 6.75 -9.30
C ILE A 266 8.50 7.39 -9.12
N ILE A 267 8.10 8.27 -10.03
CA ILE A 267 6.78 8.87 -10.09
C ILE A 267 5.94 8.08 -11.10
N GLY A 268 4.81 7.53 -10.67
CA GLY A 268 3.80 6.92 -11.54
C GLY A 268 2.62 7.87 -11.74
N ASN A 269 2.18 8.12 -12.98
CA ASN A 269 1.02 8.98 -13.25
C ASN A 269 -0.22 8.14 -13.58
N TYR A 270 -1.27 8.29 -12.76
CA TYR A 270 -2.53 7.57 -12.85
C TYR A 270 -3.71 8.56 -12.93
N LYS A 271 -3.68 9.44 -13.93
CA LYS A 271 -4.63 10.55 -14.15
C LYS A 271 -4.45 11.73 -13.17
N GLY A 272 -3.29 11.80 -12.55
CA GLY A 272 -2.88 12.95 -11.77
C GLY A 272 -2.52 14.13 -12.65
N THR A 273 -2.64 15.34 -12.09
CA THR A 273 -2.32 16.59 -12.80
C THR A 273 -1.20 17.37 -12.13
N MET A 274 -0.83 17.03 -10.89
CA MET A 274 0.08 17.84 -10.09
C MET A 274 0.78 17.05 -8.97
N ILE A 275 1.99 17.44 -8.63
CA ILE A 275 2.78 16.97 -7.48
C ILE A 275 3.81 18.05 -7.12
N TYR A 276 4.08 18.26 -5.83
CA TYR A 276 5.22 19.06 -5.41
C TYR A 276 6.34 18.14 -4.94
N VAL A 277 7.56 18.35 -5.46
CA VAL A 277 8.75 17.56 -5.12
C VAL A 277 9.91 18.51 -4.83
N ALA A 278 10.52 18.39 -3.65
CA ALA A 278 11.67 19.20 -3.27
C ALA A 278 12.73 18.35 -2.55
N GLY A 279 14.00 18.56 -2.90
CA GLY A 279 15.16 17.93 -2.26
C GLY A 279 15.23 16.40 -2.27
N PRO A 280 14.71 15.65 -3.28
CA PRO A 280 14.95 14.22 -3.30
C PRO A 280 16.42 13.93 -3.62
N ARG A 281 16.96 12.89 -3.01
CA ARG A 281 18.30 12.38 -3.32
C ARG A 281 18.21 10.93 -3.78
N VAL A 282 18.84 10.60 -4.91
CA VAL A 282 18.90 9.22 -5.44
C VAL A 282 20.36 8.83 -5.57
N ASN A 283 20.77 7.71 -4.93
CA ASN A 283 22.15 7.20 -4.98
C ASN A 283 23.20 8.31 -4.74
N ASP A 284 23.01 9.06 -3.65
CA ASP A 284 23.86 10.17 -3.21
C ASP A 284 23.93 11.37 -4.17
N LYS A 285 22.99 11.49 -5.12
CA LYS A 285 22.90 12.62 -6.05
C LYS A 285 21.59 13.36 -5.88
N ASP A 286 21.67 14.69 -5.86
CA ASP A 286 20.49 15.53 -5.98
C ASP A 286 19.93 15.41 -7.40
N VAL A 287 18.63 15.19 -7.51
CA VAL A 287 17.97 14.94 -8.79
C VAL A 287 16.65 15.69 -8.88
N ASP A 288 16.22 15.97 -10.11
CA ASP A 288 14.87 16.44 -10.38
C ASP A 288 14.01 15.28 -10.87
N LEU A 289 13.35 14.59 -9.93
CA LEU A 289 12.48 13.45 -10.24
C LEU A 289 11.28 13.85 -11.10
N LEU A 290 10.75 15.07 -10.93
CA LEU A 290 9.62 15.53 -11.70
C LEU A 290 10.03 15.84 -13.15
N ALA A 291 11.16 16.51 -13.36
CA ALA A 291 11.69 16.72 -14.70
C ALA A 291 12.01 15.39 -15.39
N ALA A 292 12.60 14.43 -14.67
CA ALA A 292 12.87 13.10 -15.21
C ALA A 292 11.57 12.35 -15.59
N HIS A 293 10.54 12.42 -14.74
CA HIS A 293 9.23 11.85 -15.05
C HIS A 293 8.62 12.52 -16.28
N ASN A 294 8.51 13.85 -16.26
CA ASN A 294 7.95 14.63 -17.36
C ASN A 294 8.71 14.43 -18.66
N ALA A 295 10.03 14.20 -18.66
CA ALA A 295 10.78 13.88 -19.87
C ALA A 295 10.43 12.49 -20.44
N ALA A 296 10.04 11.53 -19.59
CA ALA A 296 9.78 10.15 -19.96
C ALA A 296 8.32 9.84 -20.37
N THR A 297 7.40 10.81 -20.26
CA THR A 297 5.97 10.64 -20.56
C THR A 297 5.43 11.73 -21.46
N GLU A 298 4.37 11.46 -22.21
CA GLU A 298 3.65 12.49 -22.99
C GLU A 298 2.79 13.39 -22.09
N THR A 299 2.14 12.81 -21.07
CA THR A 299 1.27 13.53 -20.13
C THR A 299 2.07 14.16 -19.00
N LYS A 300 2.36 15.45 -19.12
CA LYS A 300 3.11 16.19 -18.08
C LYS A 300 2.23 16.50 -16.88
N ILE A 301 2.82 16.48 -15.68
CA ILE A 301 2.17 16.93 -14.45
C ILE A 301 2.88 18.18 -13.90
N ALA A 302 2.11 19.06 -13.26
CA ALA A 302 2.60 20.33 -12.75
C ALA A 302 3.42 20.14 -11.45
N GLY A 303 4.51 20.89 -11.30
CA GLY A 303 5.39 20.89 -10.13
C GLY A 303 4.88 21.72 -8.95
N LYS A 304 3.60 21.61 -8.63
CA LYS A 304 2.95 22.35 -7.55
C LYS A 304 1.82 21.51 -6.96
N VAL A 305 1.33 21.93 -5.81
CA VAL A 305 0.01 21.53 -5.28
C VAL A 305 -0.67 22.78 -4.72
N GLU A 306 -1.94 22.67 -4.33
CA GLU A 306 -2.76 23.81 -3.90
C GLU A 306 -2.75 24.02 -2.39
N TRP A 307 -1.80 23.40 -1.69
CA TRP A 307 -1.66 23.46 -0.25
C TRP A 307 -0.19 23.42 0.18
N LYS A 308 0.06 23.72 1.44
CA LYS A 308 1.37 23.55 2.08
C LYS A 308 1.16 22.86 3.43
N PRO A 309 1.94 21.83 3.78
CA PRO A 309 1.90 21.20 5.09
C PRO A 309 2.13 22.22 6.21
N MET A 310 1.26 22.20 7.24
CA MET A 310 1.36 23.07 8.42
C MET A 310 1.68 22.32 9.70
N LEU A 311 1.29 21.04 9.79
CA LEU A 311 1.49 20.18 10.95
C LEU A 311 2.75 19.35 10.74
N VAL A 312 3.90 20.01 10.83
CA VAL A 312 5.23 19.41 10.63
C VAL A 312 6.11 19.84 11.78
N THR A 313 6.74 18.90 12.48
CA THR A 313 7.69 19.23 13.55
C THR A 313 9.00 19.74 12.95
N LYS A 314 9.63 18.94 12.08
CA LYS A 314 10.86 19.29 11.37
C LYS A 314 11.03 18.41 10.13
N VAL A 315 11.39 19.03 9.01
CA VAL A 315 11.94 18.31 7.85
C VAL A 315 13.47 18.33 7.97
N GLU A 316 14.07 17.16 8.10
CA GLU A 316 15.52 16.98 8.21
C GLU A 316 16.21 17.13 6.85
N PRO A 317 17.50 17.50 6.82
CA PRO A 317 18.30 17.43 5.60
C PRO A 317 18.29 16.00 5.03
N VAL A 318 18.16 15.87 3.71
CA VAL A 318 18.03 14.57 3.03
C VAL A 318 19.23 13.65 3.27
N GLU A 319 20.39 14.22 3.58
CA GLU A 319 21.65 13.52 3.86
C GLU A 319 21.62 12.74 5.19
N SER A 320 20.77 13.15 6.12
CA SER A 320 20.59 12.44 7.40
C SER A 320 19.64 11.25 7.29
N VAL A 321 18.81 11.21 6.25
CA VAL A 321 17.65 10.30 6.15
C VAL A 321 18.05 8.83 6.26
N ILE A 322 19.11 8.37 5.57
CA ILE A 322 19.54 6.96 5.66
C ILE A 322 19.83 6.59 7.11
N ALA A 323 20.75 7.32 7.75
CA ALA A 323 21.20 7.00 9.10
C ALA A 323 20.05 7.12 10.11
N THR A 324 19.23 8.17 10.00
CA THR A 324 18.07 8.37 10.87
C THR A 324 17.06 7.22 10.72
N VAL A 325 16.64 6.92 9.48
CA VAL A 325 15.56 5.97 9.21
C VAL A 325 16.01 4.52 9.40
N GLU A 326 17.22 4.12 9.01
CA GLU A 326 17.71 2.74 9.23
C GLU A 326 17.82 2.40 10.72
N ASN A 327 18.12 3.38 11.57
CA ASN A 327 18.24 3.17 13.02
C ASN A 327 16.91 3.31 13.77
N GLY A 328 15.95 4.07 13.23
CA GLY A 328 14.71 4.40 13.92
C GLY A 328 13.47 3.66 13.42
N ALA A 329 13.40 3.26 12.15
CA ALA A 329 12.19 2.70 11.58
C ALA A 329 11.97 1.22 11.94
N GLY A 330 10.74 0.87 12.31
CA GLY A 330 10.33 -0.45 12.79
C GLY A 330 10.11 -0.48 14.31
N PRO A 331 9.82 -1.67 14.88
CA PRO A 331 9.71 -1.85 16.32
C PRO A 331 10.96 -1.35 17.06
N PHE A 332 10.76 -0.82 18.26
CA PHE A 332 11.82 -0.27 19.09
C PHE A 332 12.85 -1.34 19.48
N ASN A 333 14.11 -0.89 19.59
CA ASN A 333 15.27 -1.74 19.91
C ASN A 333 15.65 -1.76 21.41
N TRP A 334 14.80 -1.28 22.33
CA TRP A 334 15.09 -1.24 23.78
C TRP A 334 14.59 -2.47 24.56
#